data_AF-A0A252CAI0-F1
#
_entry.id   AF-A0A252CAI0-F1
#
_cell.length_a   1.000
_cell.length_b   1.000
_cell.length_c   1.000
_cell.angle_alpha   90.00
_cell.angle_beta   90.00
_cell.angle_gamma   90.00
#
_symmetry.space_group_name_H-M   'P 1'
#
loop_
_entity.id
_entity.type
_entity.pdbx_description
1 polymer ?
#
loop_
_entity_poly.entity_id
_entity_poly.type
_entity_poly.pdbx_seq_one_letter_code
_entity_poly.pdbx_strand_id
1 'polypeptide(L)'
;MCFDITNPYTPKQTSITVTKYWDDSNSQDDFRPDSIQVKLYTNGEKIKEPINLSKASKWTYTWKNFSKKKKAKISFILLRKLRK
;
A
#
# COMPACT_ATOMS: atom_id res chain seq x y z
N MET A 1 -2.12 44.19 23.28
CA MET A 1 -1.67 43.30 22.19
C MET A 1 -2.25 41.91 22.42
N CYS A 2 -2.91 41.32 21.42
CA CYS A 2 -3.28 39.90 21.42
C CYS A 2 -2.22 39.14 20.63
N PHE A 3 -1.81 37.97 21.09
CA PHE A 3 -0.86 37.11 20.38
C PHE A 3 -1.62 35.88 19.88
N ASP A 4 -1.79 35.78 18.57
CA ASP A 4 -2.32 34.58 17.93
C ASP A 4 -1.28 33.46 17.99
N ILE A 5 -1.40 32.58 18.98
CA ILE A 5 -0.58 31.36 19.07
C ILE A 5 -1.13 30.36 18.04
N THR A 6 -0.58 30.40 16.83
CA THR A 6 -0.86 29.38 15.82
C THR A 6 0.09 28.22 16.03
N ASN A 7 -0.41 27.05 16.45
CA ASN A 7 0.37 25.82 16.49
C ASN A 7 0.37 25.19 15.07
N PRO A 8 1.47 25.25 14.29
CA PRO A 8 1.50 24.61 12.99
C PRO A 8 1.55 23.08 13.17
N TYR A 9 0.39 22.42 13.11
CA TYR A 9 0.34 20.96 13.11
C TYR A 9 0.73 20.43 11.73
N THR A 10 1.98 20.01 11.58
CA THR A 10 2.40 19.18 10.46
C THR A 10 1.97 17.74 10.71
N PRO A 11 1.06 17.17 9.90
CA PRO A 11 0.67 15.78 10.08
C PRO A 11 1.89 14.88 9.85
N LYS A 12 2.17 13.97 10.80
CA LYS A 12 3.24 12.98 10.67
C LYS A 12 2.98 12.16 9.40
N GLN A 13 3.88 12.29 8.42
CA GLN A 13 3.92 11.43 7.26
C GLN A 13 4.29 10.02 7.73
N THR A 14 3.51 9.03 7.31
CA THR A 14 3.80 7.61 7.57
C THR A 14 4.18 6.93 6.27
N SER A 15 4.94 5.85 6.36
CA SER A 15 5.16 4.92 5.27
C SER A 15 4.25 3.71 5.45
N ILE A 16 3.67 3.24 4.34
CA ILE A 16 2.90 1.99 4.32
C ILE A 16 3.69 1.01 3.48
N THR A 17 4.09 -0.10 4.07
CA THR A 17 4.72 -1.21 3.34
C THR A 17 3.71 -2.34 3.19
N VAL A 18 3.54 -2.83 1.98
CA VAL A 18 2.82 -4.07 1.69
C VAL A 18 3.80 -5.10 1.20
N THR A 19 3.69 -6.30 1.73
CA THR A 19 4.45 -7.47 1.28
C THR A 19 3.44 -8.58 1.05
N LYS A 20 3.41 -9.10 -0.18
CA LYS A 20 2.61 -10.29 -0.48
C LYS A 20 3.44 -11.52 -0.15
N TYR A 21 3.04 -12.19 0.92
CA TYR A 21 3.49 -13.53 1.23
C TYR A 21 2.66 -14.56 0.44
N TRP A 22 3.33 -15.57 -0.07
CA TRP A 22 2.73 -16.74 -0.70
C TRP A 22 2.95 -17.92 0.22
N ASP A 23 1.87 -18.49 0.73
CA ASP A 23 1.89 -19.68 1.57
C ASP A 23 1.61 -20.90 0.67
N ASP A 24 2.61 -21.27 -0.12
CA ASP A 24 2.49 -22.29 -1.18
C ASP A 24 3.40 -23.51 -0.96
N SER A 25 3.81 -23.75 0.29
CA SER A 25 4.71 -24.86 0.70
C SER A 25 5.87 -25.10 -0.28
N ASN A 26 6.42 -24.02 -0.84
CA ASN A 26 7.61 -24.02 -1.70
C ASN A 26 7.47 -24.76 -3.04
N SER A 27 6.26 -25.12 -3.49
CA SER A 27 6.09 -26.10 -4.58
C SER A 27 5.21 -25.64 -5.77
N GLN A 28 4.95 -24.34 -5.95
CA GLN A 28 4.13 -23.85 -7.06
C GLN A 28 4.56 -22.46 -7.58
N ASP A 29 5.82 -22.31 -7.99
CA ASP A 29 6.20 -21.14 -8.81
C ASP A 29 5.39 -21.13 -10.15
N ASP A 30 4.87 -22.29 -10.61
CA ASP A 30 4.05 -22.42 -11.83
C ASP A 30 2.64 -21.81 -11.73
N PHE A 31 2.09 -21.66 -10.51
CA PHE A 31 0.77 -21.02 -10.30
C PHE A 31 0.91 -19.55 -9.87
N ARG A 32 2.14 -19.12 -9.61
CA ARG A 32 2.44 -17.74 -9.28
C ARG A 32 2.38 -16.92 -10.56
N PRO A 33 1.49 -15.92 -10.63
CA PRO A 33 1.43 -15.05 -11.80
C PRO A 33 2.73 -14.25 -11.94
N ASP A 34 3.03 -13.77 -13.14
CA ASP A 34 4.20 -12.91 -13.38
C ASP A 34 4.15 -11.63 -12.54
N SER A 35 2.94 -11.09 -12.37
CA SER A 35 2.70 -9.96 -11.49
C SER A 35 1.29 -9.94 -10.90
N ILE A 36 1.14 -9.20 -9.82
CA ILE A 36 -0.14 -8.91 -9.19
C ILE A 36 -0.34 -7.41 -9.10
N GLN A 37 -1.59 -6.98 -9.23
CA GLN A 37 -1.92 -5.58 -9.06
C GLN A 37 -2.57 -5.34 -7.70
N VAL A 38 -1.96 -4.49 -6.88
CA VAL A 38 -2.43 -4.15 -5.53
C VAL A 38 -2.89 -2.71 -5.49
N LYS A 39 -4.06 -2.48 -4.91
CA LYS A 39 -4.65 -1.15 -4.78
C LYS A 39 -4.84 -0.80 -3.31
N LEU A 40 -4.39 0.40 -2.95
CA LEU A 40 -4.48 0.96 -1.60
C LEU A 40 -5.77 1.79 -1.45
N TYR A 41 -6.53 1.48 -0.42
CA TYR A 41 -7.76 2.18 -0.03
C TYR A 41 -7.65 2.72 1.39
N THR A 42 -8.30 3.85 1.64
CA THR A 42 -8.64 4.29 3.00
C THR A 42 -10.10 4.61 3.14
N ASN A 43 -10.73 4.11 4.21
CA ASN A 43 -12.14 4.39 4.48
C ASN A 43 -13.04 4.10 3.27
N GLY A 44 -12.66 3.15 2.41
CA GLY A 44 -13.38 2.81 1.18
C GLY A 44 -12.99 3.64 -0.06
N GLU A 45 -12.22 4.71 0.09
CA GLU A 45 -11.77 5.55 -1.03
C GLU A 45 -10.39 5.10 -1.56
N LYS A 46 -10.26 5.06 -2.89
CA LYS A 46 -8.98 4.82 -3.58
C LYS A 46 -8.06 6.02 -3.34
N ILE A 47 -6.89 5.80 -2.74
CA ILE A 47 -5.92 6.91 -2.55
C ILE A 47 -4.96 7.02 -3.73
N LYS A 48 -4.45 5.89 -4.22
CA LYS A 48 -3.38 5.86 -5.22
C LYS A 48 -3.73 4.93 -6.36
N GLU A 49 -3.00 5.12 -7.45
CA GLU A 49 -3.04 4.17 -8.56
C GLU A 49 -2.62 2.77 -8.09
N PRO A 50 -3.19 1.73 -8.70
CA PRO A 50 -2.79 0.38 -8.38
C PRO A 50 -1.33 0.16 -8.76
N ILE A 51 -0.57 -0.47 -7.88
CA ILE A 51 0.82 -0.83 -8.12
C ILE A 51 0.89 -2.25 -8.68
N ASN A 52 1.92 -2.55 -9.46
CA ASN A 52 2.24 -3.93 -9.83
C ASN A 52 3.37 -4.44 -8.94
N LEU A 53 3.14 -5.58 -8.31
CA LEU A 53 4.14 -6.34 -7.58
C LEU A 53 4.52 -7.56 -8.40
N SER A 54 5.80 -7.91 -8.40
CA SER A 54 6.31 -9.08 -9.12
C SER A 54 7.43 -9.75 -8.34
N LYS A 55 7.95 -10.86 -8.87
CA LYS A 55 9.14 -11.53 -8.34
C LYS A 55 10.34 -10.58 -8.30
N ALA A 56 10.48 -9.70 -9.30
CA ALA A 56 11.55 -8.70 -9.37
C ALA A 56 11.49 -7.68 -8.23
N SER A 57 10.29 -7.26 -7.81
CA SER A 57 10.09 -6.34 -6.67
C SER A 57 10.03 -7.08 -5.33
N LYS A 58 10.36 -8.38 -5.29
CA LYS A 58 10.21 -9.25 -4.12
C LYS A 58 8.82 -9.17 -3.49
N TRP A 59 7.79 -9.00 -4.34
CA TRP A 59 6.40 -8.88 -3.91
C TRP A 59 6.15 -7.80 -2.84
N THR A 60 7.01 -6.78 -2.78
CA THR A 60 7.01 -5.72 -1.77
C THR A 60 6.91 -4.35 -2.42
N TYR A 61 6.18 -3.45 -1.77
CA TYR A 61 6.18 -2.03 -2.12
C TYR A 61 5.93 -1.16 -0.90
N THR A 62 6.55 0.02 -0.90
CA THR A 62 6.41 1.00 0.17
C THR A 62 5.90 2.33 -0.38
N TRP A 63 4.69 2.72 0.02
CA TRP A 63 4.21 4.08 -0.17
C TRP A 63 4.84 5.00 0.87
N LYS A 64 5.63 5.97 0.40
CA LYS A 64 6.16 7.05 1.22
C LYS A 64 5.18 8.22 1.27
N ASN A 65 5.32 9.10 2.26
CA ASN A 65 4.57 10.35 2.40
C ASN A 65 3.04 10.15 2.50
N PHE A 66 2.63 9.13 3.24
CA PHE A 66 1.22 8.90 3.49
C PHE A 66 0.76 9.71 4.69
N SER A 67 -0.12 10.69 4.50
CA SER A 67 -0.72 11.42 5.62
C SER A 67 -1.87 10.59 6.18
N LYS A 68 -1.60 9.79 7.21
CA LYS A 68 -2.63 8.96 7.85
C LYS A 68 -3.53 9.87 8.68
N LYS A 69 -4.77 10.12 8.22
CA LYS A 69 -5.79 10.72 9.09
C LYS A 69 -5.99 9.77 10.28
N LYS A 70 -6.07 10.30 11.51
CA LYS A 70 -6.06 9.54 12.79
C LYS A 70 -7.07 8.37 12.90
N LYS A 71 -8.06 8.27 12.00
CA LYS A 71 -9.07 7.20 11.94
C LYS A 71 -9.14 6.47 10.58
N ALA A 72 -8.11 6.57 9.75
CA ALA A 72 -8.12 5.95 8.42
C ALA A 72 -7.90 4.43 8.51
N LYS A 73 -8.90 3.64 8.11
CA LYS A 73 -8.78 2.19 7.91
C LYS A 73 -8.10 1.94 6.57
N ILE A 74 -6.88 1.44 6.58
CA ILE A 74 -6.16 1.04 5.37
C ILE A 74 -6.61 -0.35 4.96
N SER A 75 -6.98 -0.53 3.70
CA SER A 75 -7.21 -1.84 3.10
C SER A 75 -6.49 -1.97 1.77
N PHE A 76 -6.14 -3.22 1.43
CA PHE A 76 -5.52 -3.56 0.16
C PHE A 76 -6.44 -4.52 -0.58
N ILE A 77 -6.61 -4.30 -1.88
CA ILE A 77 -7.37 -5.20 -2.74
C ILE A 77 -6.44 -5.70 -3.84
N LEU A 78 -6.42 -7.03 -4.02
CA LEU A 78 -5.79 -7.68 -5.16
C LEU A 78 -6.77 -7.60 -6.34
N LEU A 79 -6.41 -6.86 -7.38
CA LEU A 79 -7.31 -6.64 -8.52
C LEU A 79 -7.28 -7.78 -9.52
N ARG A 80 -6.08 -8.26 -9.86
CA ARG A 80 -5.90 -9.35 -10.81
C ARG A 80 -4.51 -9.95 -10.73
N LYS A 81 -4.43 -11.24 -11.04
CA LYS A 81 -3.20 -11.95 -11.38
C LYS A 81 -2.93 -11.71 -12.86
N LEU A 82 -1.77 -11.20 -13.21
CA LEU A 82 -1.34 -11.01 -14.60
C LEU A 82 -0.51 -12.22 -15.00
N ARG A 83 -1.00 -12.99 -15.98
CA ARG A 83 -0.25 -14.04 -16.68
C ARG A 83 0.17 -13.47 -18.04
N LYS A 84 1.40 -13.70 -18.47
CA LYS A 84 1.78 -13.55 -19.88
C LYS A 84 1.00 -14.50 -20.78
#